data_AF-A0A945B7K2-F1
#
_entry.id   AF-A0A945B7K2-F1
#
_cell.length_a   1.000
_cell.length_b   1.000
_cell.length_c   1.000
_cell.angle_alpha   90.00
_cell.angle_beta   90.00
_cell.angle_gamma   90.00
#
_symmetry.space_group_name_H-M   'P 1'
#
loop_
_entity.id
_entity.type
_entity.pdbx_description
1 polymer ?
#
loop_
_entity_poly.entity_id
_entity_poly.type
_entity_poly.pdbx_seq_one_letter_code
_entity_poly.pdbx_strand_id
1 'polypeptide(L)' 'MKNFLGFIAMFAWTLLAGVSLYLSEIFSLHTDILWAILIASILLLVHVINLILYFKITGDNPYKWKVNQ' A
#
# COMPACT_ATOMS: atom_id res chain seq x y z
N MET A 1 -15.44 13.03 3.95
CA MET A 1 -15.12 12.98 2.51
C MET A 1 -13.64 12.69 2.23
N LYS A 2 -12.68 13.40 2.87
CA LYS A 2 -11.24 13.18 2.63
C LYS A 2 -10.76 11.75 2.92
N ASN A 3 -11.25 11.11 3.98
CA ASN A 3 -10.92 9.72 4.32
C ASN A 3 -11.34 8.75 3.20
N PHE A 4 -12.53 8.95 2.63
CA PHE A 4 -13.03 8.15 1.50
C PHE A 4 -12.16 8.35 0.25
N LEU A 5 -11.74 9.60 -0.03
CA LEU A 5 -10.80 9.90 -1.11
C LEU A 5 -9.43 9.22 -0.88
N GLY A 6 -8.95 9.19 0.37
CA GLY A 6 -7.74 8.50 0.78
C GLY A 6 -7.83 7.00 0.52
N PHE A 7 -8.93 6.37 0.91
CA PHE A 7 -9.17 4.95 0.65
C PHE A 7 -9.24 4.63 -0.86
N ILE A 8 -9.89 5.48 -1.66
CA ILE A 8 -9.91 5.30 -3.12
C ILE A 8 -8.51 5.38 -3.70
N ALA A 9 -7.69 6.36 -3.28
CA ALA A 9 -6.33 6.51 -3.76
C ALA A 9 -5.45 5.31 -3.40
N MET A 10 -5.55 4.82 -2.16
CA MET A 10 -4.85 3.60 -1.73
C MET A 10 -5.32 2.37 -2.51
N PHE A 11 -6.63 2.24 -2.75
CA PHE A 11 -7.20 1.13 -3.50
C PHE A 11 -6.69 1.13 -4.94
N ALA A 12 -6.73 2.28 -5.61
CA ALA A 12 -6.21 2.44 -6.98
C ALA A 12 -4.72 2.09 -7.06
N TRP A 13 -3.90 2.56 -6.11
CA TRP A 13 -2.48 2.23 -6.03
C TRP A 13 -2.24 0.73 -5.81
N THR A 14 -2.97 0.13 -4.86
CA THR A 14 -2.85 -1.30 -4.55
C THR A 14 -3.30 -2.17 -5.71
N LEU A 15 -4.37 -1.77 -6.41
CA LEU A 15 -4.87 -2.47 -7.59
C LEU A 15 -3.87 -2.41 -8.74
N LEU A 16 -3.25 -1.25 -8.98
CA LEU A 16 -2.18 -1.11 -9.97
C LEU A 16 -1.01 -2.05 -9.65
N ALA A 17 -0.53 -2.05 -8.41
CA ALA A 17 0.55 -2.95 -7.98
C ALA A 17 0.16 -4.43 -8.13
N GLY A 18 -1.07 -4.80 -7.77
CA GLY A 18 -1.60 -6.16 -7.92
C GLY A 18 -1.65 -6.61 -9.39
N VAL A 19 -2.10 -5.74 -10.29
CA VAL A 19 -2.11 -6.02 -11.75
C VAL A 19 -0.68 -6.19 -12.27
N SER A 20 0.26 -5.33 -11.87
CA SER A 20 1.67 -5.45 -12.27
C SER A 20 2.28 -6.78 -11.82
N LEU A 21 2.03 -7.21 -10.58
CA LEU A 21 2.50 -8.48 -10.06
C LEU A 21 1.85 -9.68 -10.78
N TYR A 22 0.56 -9.61 -11.06
CA TYR A 22 -0.16 -10.65 -11.79
C TYR A 22 0.41 -10.86 -13.20
N LEU A 23 0.65 -9.76 -13.94
CA LEU A 23 1.23 -9.79 -15.28
C LEU A 23 2.69 -10.26 -15.31
N SER A 24 3.38 -10.23 -14.17
CA SER A 24 4.77 -10.71 -14.05
C SER A 24 4.87 -12.24 -13.88
N GLU A 25 3.75 -12.96 -13.91
CA GLU A 25 3.67 -14.41 -13.73
C GLU A 25 4.35 -14.93 -12.45
N ILE A 26 4.41 -14.07 -11.43
CA ILE A 26 5.24 -14.25 -10.24
C ILE A 26 4.85 -15.48 -9.40
N PHE A 27 3.62 -15.97 -9.58
CA PHE A 27 3.16 -17.22 -8.97
C PHE A 27 3.96 -18.45 -9.39
N SER A 28 4.57 -18.44 -10.59
CA SER A 28 5.44 -19.51 -11.06
C SER A 28 6.78 -19.57 -10.29
N LEU A 29 7.17 -18.48 -9.62
CA LEU A 29 8.45 -18.30 -8.94
C LEU A 29 8.35 -18.43 -7.41
N HIS A 30 7.22 -18.92 -6.88
CA HIS A 30 6.95 -18.95 -5.44
C HIS A 30 7.91 -19.83 -4.61
N THR A 31 8.61 -20.78 -5.24
CA THR A 31 9.60 -21.65 -4.57
C THR A 31 11.00 -21.03 -4.51
N ASP A 32 11.27 -19.97 -5.26
CA ASP A 32 12.56 -19.29 -5.26
C ASP A 32 12.60 -18.24 -4.14
N ILE A 33 13.53 -18.40 -3.21
CA ILE A 33 13.66 -17.55 -2.03
C ILE A 33 14.03 -16.10 -2.38
N LEU A 34 14.81 -15.88 -3.45
CA LEU A 34 15.17 -14.53 -3.88
C LEU A 34 13.94 -13.80 -4.43
N TRP A 35 13.11 -14.51 -5.19
CA TRP A 35 11.83 -13.97 -5.66
C TRP A 35 10.87 -13.69 -4.51
N ALA A 36 10.78 -14.58 -3.51
CA ALA A 36 9.96 -14.35 -2.33
C ALA A 36 10.39 -13.08 -1.57
N ILE A 37 11.69 -12.88 -1.37
CA ILE A 37 12.24 -11.67 -0.71
C ILE A 37 11.96 -10.41 -1.54
N LEU A 38 12.11 -10.49 -2.87
CA LEU A 38 11.84 -9.38 -3.76
C LEU A 38 10.36 -8.97 -3.71
N ILE A 39 9.44 -9.93 -3.82
CA ILE A 39 7.99 -9.69 -3.73
C ILE A 39 7.62 -9.11 -2.37
N ALA A 40 8.15 -9.66 -1.28
CA ALA A 40 7.91 -9.14 0.07
C ALA A 40 8.37 -7.67 0.19
N SER A 41 9.52 -7.34 -0.39
CA SER A 41 10.05 -5.97 -0.41
C SER A 41 9.15 -5.02 -1.23
N ILE A 42 8.66 -5.46 -2.39
CA ILE A 42 7.72 -4.69 -3.23
C ILE A 42 6.40 -4.45 -2.47
N LEU A 43 5.83 -5.49 -1.86
CA LEU A 43 4.59 -5.37 -1.09
C LEU A 43 4.75 -4.45 0.12
N LEU A 44 5.91 -4.47 0.78
CA LEU A 44 6.23 -3.55 1.86
C LEU A 44 6.27 -2.09 1.35
N LEU A 45 6.91 -1.84 0.21
CA LEU A 45 6.91 -0.50 -0.41
C LEU A 45 5.50 -0.04 -0.79
N VAL A 46 4.68 -0.92 -1.38
CA VAL A 46 3.28 -0.62 -1.69
C VAL A 46 2.52 -0.23 -0.42
N HIS A 47 2.74 -0.94 0.68
CA HIS A 47 2.14 -0.63 1.98
C HIS A 47 2.61 0.73 2.53
N VAL A 48 3.91 1.05 2.45
CA VAL A 48 4.44 2.36 2.89
C VAL A 48 3.83 3.49 2.05
N ILE A 49 3.72 3.32 0.73
CA ILE A 49 3.10 4.32 -0.15
C ILE A 49 1.61 4.48 0.18
N ASN A 50 0.91 3.39 0.49
CA ASN A 50 -0.48 3.45 0.97
C ASN A 50 -0.62 4.33 2.23
N LEU A 51 0.29 4.20 3.19
CA LEU A 51 0.31 5.07 4.38
C LEU A 51 0.58 6.53 3.99
N ILE A 52 1.56 6.79 3.12
CA ILE A 52 1.87 8.13 2.63
C ILE A 52 0.66 8.77 1.94
N LEU A 53 -0.01 8.06 1.02
CA LEU A 53 -1.21 8.53 0.33
C LEU A 53 -2.32 8.83 1.31
N TYR A 54 -2.56 7.93 2.26
CA TYR A 54 -3.58 8.09 3.29
C TYR A 54 -3.35 9.37 4.10
N PHE A 55 -2.15 9.56 4.66
CA PHE A 55 -1.83 10.73 5.48
C PHE A 55 -1.82 12.02 4.67
N LYS A 56 -1.28 11.99 3.43
CA LYS A 56 -1.25 13.16 2.55
C LYS A 56 -2.65 13.66 2.18
N ILE A 57 -3.62 12.76 2.03
CA ILE A 57 -5.00 13.10 1.62
C ILE A 57 -5.90 13.36 2.83
N THR A 58 -5.84 12.50 3.83
CA THR A 58 -6.71 12.52 5.00
C THR A 58 -6.22 13.51 6.07
N GLY A 59 -4.92 13.82 6.07
CA GLY A 59 -4.25 14.61 7.09
C GLY A 59 -3.91 13.78 8.34
N ASP A 60 -3.13 14.38 9.23
CA ASP A 60 -2.50 13.73 10.40
C ASP A 60 -3.46 13.51 11.59
N ASN A 61 -4.76 13.78 11.38
CA ASN A 61 -5.77 13.74 12.42
C ASN A 61 -6.01 12.37 13.10
N PRO A 62 -5.74 11.18 12.50
CA PRO A 62 -5.92 9.93 13.24
C PRO A 62 -4.83 9.65 14.29
N TYR A 63 -3.70 10.37 14.27
CA TYR A 63 -2.60 10.20 15.25
C TYR A 63 -2.47 11.34 16.26
N LYS A 64 -3.24 12.42 16.08
CA LYS A 64 -3.54 13.32 17.19
C LYS A 64 -4.50 12.59 18.11
N TRP A 65 -3.96 11.70 18.95
CA TRP A 65 -4.63 11.37 20.21
C TRP A 65 -5.06 12.71 20.79
N LYS A 66 -6.38 12.93 20.89
CA LYS A 66 -6.90 14.13 21.54
C LYS A 66 -6.53 14.04 23.02
N VAL A 67 -5.28 14.35 23.34
CA VAL A 67 -4.85 14.69 24.68
C VAL A 67 -5.39 16.10 24.88
N ASN A 68 -6.64 16.17 25.33
CA ASN A 68 -7.36 17.38 25.72
C ASN A 68 -7.80 18.29 24.55
N GLN A 69 -9.03 18.07 24.06
CA GLN A 69 -9.89 19.14 23.53
C GLN A 69 -11.34 18.83 23.85
#